data_AF-E2BS31-F1
#
_entry.id   AF-E2BS31-F1
#
_cell.length_a   1.000
_cell.length_b   1.000
_cell.length_c   1.000
_cell.angle_alpha   90.00
_cell.angle_beta   90.00
_cell.angle_gamma   90.00
#
_symmetry.space_group_name_H-M   'P 1'
#
loop_
_entity.id
_entity.type
_entity.pdbx_description
1 polymer ?
#
loop_
_entity_poly.entity_id
_entity_poly.type
_entity_poly.pdbx_seq_one_letter_code
_entity_poly.pdbx_strand_id
1 'polypeptide(L)'
;MQKDGVAVLGNNNVISGLKPNSTESYSITLAGEIGVDGHCKGIPYSDPYGSWTDVVVQGVATISLRSSYVPVHINTGKIHLKSGTICTLSDGHCVDSEHGYTYWQPMPTSSCDFHQYDILYEGQAIKIQEDSINQRGDIPIVNPSTVYSLTTQDITFALTTTKARQLCGYTILQTEHPKLLEYEGCSERDILG
;
A
#
# COMPACT_ATOMS: atom_id res chain seq x y z
N MET A 1 -11.71 14.07 -6.31
CA MET A 1 -12.66 13.15 -6.96
C MET A 1 -12.79 11.94 -6.05
N GLN A 2 -13.90 11.84 -5.34
CA GLN A 2 -14.16 10.82 -4.33
C GLN A 2 -14.47 9.52 -5.07
N LYS A 3 -13.56 8.54 -5.02
CA LYS A 3 -13.84 7.22 -5.59
C LYS A 3 -14.89 6.56 -4.71
N ASP A 4 -15.99 6.13 -5.32
CA ASP A 4 -17.04 5.37 -4.66
C ASP A 4 -16.42 4.11 -4.01
N GLY A 5 -16.77 3.86 -2.75
CA GLY A 5 -16.28 2.68 -2.05
C GLY A 5 -16.89 1.41 -2.65
N VAL A 6 -16.07 0.37 -2.77
CA VAL A 6 -16.50 -0.97 -3.18
C VAL A 6 -16.16 -1.94 -2.06
N ALA A 7 -17.12 -2.77 -1.65
CA ALA A 7 -16.94 -3.87 -0.71
C ALA A 7 -17.35 -5.18 -1.38
N VAL A 8 -16.60 -6.26 -1.09
CA VAL A 8 -16.91 -7.60 -1.60
C VAL A 8 -17.20 -8.50 -0.40
N LEU A 9 -18.37 -9.15 -0.39
CA LEU A 9 -18.83 -9.98 0.72
C LEU A 9 -19.32 -11.35 0.25
N GLY A 10 -19.04 -12.39 1.04
CA GLY A 10 -19.53 -13.75 0.78
C GLY A 10 -19.09 -14.28 -0.59
N ASN A 11 -20.06 -14.76 -1.37
CA ASN A 11 -19.85 -15.42 -2.66
C ASN A 11 -19.59 -14.42 -3.81
N ASN A 12 -18.59 -13.54 -3.66
CA ASN A 12 -18.27 -12.43 -4.58
C ASN A 12 -19.41 -11.42 -4.79
N ASN A 13 -20.26 -11.20 -3.78
CA ASN A 13 -21.26 -10.13 -3.86
C ASN A 13 -20.54 -8.78 -3.79
N VAL A 14 -20.51 -8.05 -4.91
CA VAL A 14 -19.88 -6.72 -5.01
C VAL A 14 -20.91 -5.65 -4.68
N ILE A 15 -20.66 -4.91 -3.60
CA ILE A 15 -21.43 -3.74 -3.20
C ILE A 15 -20.64 -2.52 -3.62
N SER A 16 -21.18 -1.76 -4.57
CA SER A 16 -20.57 -0.53 -5.11
C SER A 16 -21.40 0.70 -4.76
N GLY A 17 -20.79 1.88 -4.84
CA GLY A 17 -21.50 3.14 -4.60
C GLY A 17 -21.66 3.48 -3.12
N LEU A 18 -20.81 2.93 -2.25
CA LEU A 18 -20.82 3.24 -0.83
C LEU A 18 -20.60 4.74 -0.63
N LYS A 19 -21.55 5.40 0.03
CA LYS A 19 -21.48 6.84 0.25
C LYS A 19 -20.52 7.17 1.40
N PRO A 20 -19.67 8.19 1.24
CA PRO A 20 -18.84 8.68 2.33
C PRO A 20 -19.68 9.15 3.52
N ASN A 21 -19.27 8.82 4.73
CA ASN A 21 -19.94 9.17 5.98
C ASN A 21 -21.38 8.64 6.09
N SER A 22 -21.71 7.55 5.41
CA SER A 22 -23.00 6.87 5.52
C SER A 22 -22.87 5.50 6.19
N THR A 23 -24.01 4.98 6.64
CA THR A 23 -24.17 3.58 7.03
C THR A 23 -25.34 3.01 6.26
N GLU A 24 -25.10 1.94 5.51
CA GLU A 24 -26.07 1.32 4.61
C GLU A 24 -26.12 -0.18 4.87
N SER A 25 -27.32 -0.77 4.72
CA SER A 25 -27.53 -2.20 4.91
C SER A 25 -27.92 -2.84 3.59
N TYR A 26 -27.28 -3.97 3.29
CA TYR A 26 -27.46 -4.72 2.05
C TYR A 26 -27.86 -6.15 2.37
N SER A 27 -28.86 -6.67 1.66
CA SER A 27 -29.17 -8.09 1.69
C SER A 27 -28.20 -8.82 0.76
N ILE A 28 -27.54 -9.85 1.25
CA ILE A 28 -26.58 -10.67 0.51
C ILE A 28 -26.98 -12.14 0.57
N THR A 29 -26.86 -12.84 -0.55
CA THR A 29 -27.05 -14.29 -0.58
C THR A 29 -25.73 -14.96 -0.24
N LEU A 30 -25.71 -15.71 0.86
CA LEU A 30 -24.56 -16.44 1.38
C LEU A 30 -24.49 -17.87 0.82
N ALA A 31 -25.65 -18.47 0.58
CA ALA A 31 -25.78 -19.80 -0.03
C ALA A 31 -27.04 -19.86 -0.89
N GLY A 32 -26.97 -20.61 -1.99
CA GLY A 32 -28.03 -20.70 -2.99
C GLY A 32 -28.04 -19.52 -3.96
N GLU A 33 -29.05 -19.48 -4.81
CA GLU A 33 -29.23 -18.45 -5.84
C GLU A 33 -30.68 -17.95 -5.81
N ILE A 34 -30.84 -16.63 -5.97
CA ILE A 34 -32.13 -15.96 -6.13
C ILE A 34 -32.06 -15.19 -7.43
N GLY A 35 -32.78 -15.67 -8.43
CA GLY A 35 -32.97 -15.01 -9.71
C GLY A 35 -33.85 -13.77 -9.59
N VAL A 36 -33.64 -12.81 -10.49
CA VAL A 36 -34.41 -11.56 -10.56
C VAL A 36 -35.89 -11.81 -10.93
N ASP A 37 -36.15 -12.95 -11.57
CA ASP A 37 -37.46 -13.47 -11.95
C ASP A 37 -38.19 -14.19 -10.80
N GLY A 38 -37.58 -14.27 -9.62
CA GLY A 38 -38.12 -14.97 -8.46
C GLY A 38 -37.83 -16.47 -8.45
N HIS A 39 -37.01 -16.98 -9.38
CA HIS A 39 -36.55 -18.36 -9.33
C HIS A 39 -35.50 -18.52 -8.22
N CYS A 40 -35.71 -19.47 -7.30
CA CYS A 40 -34.76 -19.78 -6.24
C CYS A 40 -34.16 -21.17 -6.45
N LYS A 41 -32.84 -21.28 -6.29
CA LYS A 41 -32.13 -22.56 -6.31
C LYS A 41 -31.37 -22.73 -5.01
N GLY A 42 -31.80 -23.69 -4.19
CA GLY A 42 -31.11 -24.01 -2.95
C GLY A 42 -29.86 -24.86 -3.18
N ILE A 43 -28.99 -24.83 -2.19
CA ILE A 43 -27.81 -25.71 -2.11
C ILE A 43 -27.72 -26.29 -0.69
N PRO A 44 -26.96 -27.37 -0.49
CA PRO A 44 -26.63 -27.82 0.85
C PRO A 44 -25.83 -26.74 1.60
N TYR A 45 -26.22 -26.46 2.83
CA TYR A 45 -25.56 -25.51 3.72
C TYR A 45 -25.44 -26.09 5.12
N SER A 46 -24.34 -25.82 5.80
CA SER A 46 -24.14 -26.23 7.19
C SER A 46 -23.45 -25.13 7.96
N ASP A 47 -23.92 -24.91 9.18
CA ASP A 47 -23.32 -24.01 10.15
C ASP A 47 -23.23 -24.72 11.52
N PRO A 48 -22.74 -24.07 12.60
CA PRO A 48 -22.65 -24.70 13.92
C PRO A 48 -23.98 -25.17 14.53
N TYR A 49 -25.13 -24.78 13.98
CA TYR A 49 -26.45 -25.09 14.52
C TYR A 49 -27.17 -26.20 13.73
N GLY A 50 -26.68 -26.59 12.55
CA GLY A 50 -27.27 -27.67 11.79
C GLY A 50 -26.77 -27.77 10.36
N SER A 51 -27.35 -28.73 9.64
CA SER A 51 -27.12 -28.96 8.22
C SER A 51 -28.45 -29.07 7.49
N TRP A 52 -28.53 -28.45 6.32
CA TRP A 52 -29.70 -28.44 5.45
C TRP A 52 -29.28 -28.80 4.03
N THR A 53 -30.17 -29.44 3.27
CA THR A 53 -29.82 -30.02 1.96
C THR A 53 -30.25 -29.18 0.76
N ASP A 54 -31.24 -28.32 0.92
CA ASP A 54 -31.78 -27.50 -0.17
C ASP A 54 -32.30 -26.17 0.40
N VAL A 55 -31.38 -25.23 0.62
CA VAL A 55 -31.71 -23.93 1.22
C VAL A 55 -31.05 -22.77 0.49
N VAL A 56 -31.70 -21.62 0.56
CA VAL A 56 -31.12 -20.33 0.24
C VAL A 56 -30.91 -19.58 1.54
N VAL A 57 -29.68 -19.13 1.78
CA VAL A 57 -29.30 -18.41 3.00
C VAL A 57 -29.05 -16.96 2.62
N GLN A 58 -29.83 -16.05 3.20
CA GLN A 58 -29.61 -14.62 3.09
C GLN A 58 -29.07 -14.06 4.41
N GLY A 59 -28.10 -13.16 4.30
CA GLY A 59 -27.61 -12.34 5.39
C GLY A 59 -27.87 -10.86 5.11
N VAL A 60 -27.88 -10.05 6.16
CA VAL A 60 -27.88 -8.60 6.04
C VAL A 60 -26.51 -8.09 6.48
N ALA A 61 -25.82 -7.41 5.58
CA ALA A 61 -24.55 -6.78 5.86
C ALA A 61 -24.76 -5.27 6.04
N THR A 62 -24.37 -4.76 7.21
CA THR A 62 -24.37 -3.32 7.48
C THR A 62 -22.94 -2.79 7.30
N ILE A 63 -22.78 -1.83 6.41
CA ILE A 63 -21.49 -1.23 6.06
C ILE A 63 -21.52 0.25 6.44
N SER A 64 -20.56 0.67 7.26
CA SER A 64 -20.33 2.07 7.61
C SER A 64 -19.04 2.56 6.95
N LEU A 65 -19.14 3.58 6.09
CA LEU A 65 -17.97 4.24 5.50
C LEU A 65 -17.76 5.58 6.19
N ARG A 66 -16.61 5.79 6.82
CA ARG A 66 -16.28 7.04 7.52
C ARG A 66 -15.07 7.71 6.87
N SER A 67 -15.10 9.03 6.79
CA SER A 67 -13.97 9.86 6.36
C SER A 67 -13.48 10.68 7.55
N SER A 68 -12.17 10.70 7.77
CA SER A 68 -11.59 11.51 8.85
C SER A 68 -10.20 12.04 8.47
N TYR A 69 -9.82 13.15 9.09
CA TYR A 69 -8.47 13.69 9.00
C TYR A 69 -7.66 13.25 10.22
N VAL A 70 -6.43 12.83 9.99
CA VAL A 70 -5.49 12.34 11.00
C VAL A 70 -4.12 12.98 10.80
N PRO A 71 -3.36 13.24 11.89
CA PRO A 71 -2.00 13.74 11.77
C PRO A 71 -1.07 12.69 11.17
N VAL A 72 -0.14 13.14 10.32
CA VAL A 72 0.87 12.29 9.68
C VAL A 72 2.26 12.77 10.14
N HIS A 73 3.01 11.86 10.75
CA HIS A 73 4.41 12.10 11.10
C HIS A 73 5.26 11.78 9.88
N ILE A 74 5.47 12.81 9.04
CA ILE A 74 6.15 12.65 7.76
C ILE A 74 7.57 12.12 7.94
N ASN A 75 8.33 12.59 8.93
CA ASN A 75 9.72 12.18 9.13
C ASN A 75 9.89 10.69 9.47
N THR A 76 8.91 10.10 10.15
CA THR A 76 8.92 8.67 10.50
C THR A 76 8.10 7.81 9.54
N GLY A 77 7.41 8.42 8.58
CA GLY A 77 6.48 7.74 7.69
C GLY A 77 5.32 7.07 8.44
N LYS A 78 4.87 7.63 9.57
CA LYS A 78 3.81 7.04 10.40
C LYS A 78 2.53 7.88 10.39
N ILE A 79 1.40 7.21 10.41
CA ILE A 79 0.07 7.77 10.59
C ILE A 79 -0.46 7.31 11.94
N HIS A 80 -0.97 8.25 12.73
CA HIS A 80 -1.59 7.95 14.02
C HIS A 80 -3.10 8.12 13.86
N LEU A 81 -3.82 6.99 13.87
CA LEU A 81 -5.27 6.99 13.80
C LEU A 81 -5.86 7.42 15.14
N LYS A 82 -7.12 7.86 15.12
CA LYS A 82 -7.83 8.35 16.34
C LYS A 82 -7.98 7.28 17.42
N SER A 83 -7.99 6.01 17.03
CA SER A 83 -8.00 4.86 17.95
C SER A 83 -6.69 4.68 18.72
N GLY A 84 -5.61 5.35 18.29
CA GLY A 84 -4.24 5.10 18.74
C GLY A 84 -3.47 4.10 17.87
N THR A 85 -4.11 3.50 16.86
CA THR A 85 -3.44 2.61 15.90
C THR A 85 -2.38 3.37 15.11
N ILE A 86 -1.16 2.81 15.03
CA ILE A 86 -0.04 3.39 14.27
C ILE A 86 0.13 2.61 12.97
N CYS A 87 0.00 3.30 11.84
CA CYS A 87 0.10 2.73 10.51
C CYS A 87 1.28 3.31 9.73
N THR A 88 1.81 2.59 8.74
CA THR A 88 2.89 3.09 7.88
C THR A 88 2.30 3.83 6.68
N LEU A 89 2.72 5.07 6.45
CA LEU A 89 2.17 5.97 5.42
C LEU A 89 2.27 5.40 3.99
N SER A 90 3.34 4.68 3.67
CA SER A 90 3.58 4.10 2.35
C SER A 90 2.57 3.02 1.95
N ASP A 91 1.92 2.37 2.92
CA ASP A 91 1.13 1.16 2.68
C ASP A 91 -0.24 1.49 2.05
N GLY A 92 -0.71 2.73 2.20
CA GLY A 92 -2.00 3.19 1.67
C GLY A 92 -3.23 2.58 2.36
N HIS A 93 -3.03 1.66 3.30
CA HIS A 93 -4.09 1.00 4.05
C HIS A 93 -3.58 0.46 5.40
N CYS A 94 -4.51 0.23 6.33
CA CYS A 94 -4.24 -0.34 7.65
C CYS A 94 -5.55 -0.81 8.29
N VAL A 95 -5.46 -1.67 9.30
CA VAL A 95 -6.63 -2.10 10.08
C VAL A 95 -6.64 -1.33 11.41
N ASP A 96 -7.63 -0.47 11.56
CA ASP A 96 -7.93 0.26 12.80
C ASP A 96 -8.67 -0.64 13.78
N SER A 97 -8.29 -0.60 15.05
CA SER A 97 -8.91 -1.44 16.08
C SER A 97 -10.38 -1.11 16.36
N GLU A 98 -10.83 0.11 16.05
CA GLU A 98 -12.20 0.57 16.31
C GLU A 98 -13.04 0.61 15.04
N HIS A 99 -12.45 1.06 13.93
CA HIS A 99 -13.15 1.34 12.68
C HIS A 99 -12.85 0.34 11.56
N GLY A 100 -12.01 -0.67 11.81
CA GLY A 100 -11.64 -1.69 10.83
C GLY A 100 -10.77 -1.12 9.71
N TYR A 101 -11.01 -1.58 8.48
CA TYR A 101 -10.16 -1.22 7.35
C TYR A 101 -10.19 0.29 7.05
N THR A 102 -9.00 0.89 7.07
CA THR A 102 -8.76 2.30 6.79
C THR A 102 -7.86 2.42 5.57
N TYR A 103 -8.16 3.38 4.69
CA TYR A 103 -7.47 3.58 3.43
C TYR A 103 -7.10 5.06 3.24
N TRP A 104 -5.98 5.32 2.59
CA TRP A 104 -5.57 6.64 2.15
C TRP A 104 -4.79 6.53 0.85
N GLN A 105 -4.65 7.65 0.15
CA GLN A 105 -3.69 7.73 -0.94
C GLN A 105 -2.31 7.93 -0.31
N PRO A 106 -1.33 7.03 -0.57
CA PRO A 106 0.06 7.33 -0.26
C PRO A 106 0.43 8.69 -0.89
N MET A 107 1.35 9.42 -0.26
CA MET A 107 1.78 10.73 -0.77
C MET A 107 2.00 10.65 -2.28
N PRO A 108 1.41 11.56 -3.07
CA PRO A 108 1.62 11.57 -4.50
C PRO A 108 3.12 11.63 -4.73
N THR A 109 3.64 10.73 -5.57
CA THR A 109 4.89 11.04 -6.24
C THR A 109 4.74 12.39 -6.89
N SER A 110 5.73 13.24 -6.70
CA SER A 110 5.77 14.53 -7.36
C SER A 110 5.39 14.39 -8.83
N SER A 111 4.79 15.46 -9.35
CA SER A 111 4.88 15.76 -10.77
C SER A 111 6.34 15.65 -11.24
N CYS A 112 6.56 15.49 -12.55
CA CYS A 112 7.88 15.61 -13.20
C CYS A 112 8.49 17.02 -13.09
N ASP A 113 8.25 17.69 -11.97
CA ASP A 113 8.68 19.03 -11.67
C ASP A 113 9.83 18.93 -10.67
N PHE A 114 11.01 18.65 -11.22
CA PHE A 114 12.23 18.47 -10.43
C PHE A 114 12.64 19.73 -9.66
N HIS A 115 12.05 20.91 -9.94
CA HIS A 115 12.23 22.14 -9.16
C HIS A 115 11.66 22.07 -7.75
N GLN A 116 10.82 21.07 -7.44
CA GLN A 116 10.28 20.87 -6.09
C GLN A 116 11.25 20.14 -5.16
N TYR A 117 12.41 19.74 -5.67
CA TYR A 117 13.45 19.03 -4.94
C TYR A 117 14.70 19.88 -4.80
N ASP A 118 15.24 19.93 -3.59
CA ASP A 118 16.56 20.48 -3.34
C ASP A 118 17.63 19.39 -3.52
N ILE A 119 18.70 19.73 -4.23
CA ILE A 119 19.87 18.86 -4.38
C ILE A 119 20.71 18.97 -3.11
N LEU A 120 20.71 17.90 -2.31
CA LEU A 120 21.57 17.84 -1.11
C LEU A 120 23.03 17.51 -1.47
N TYR A 121 23.24 16.73 -2.53
CA TYR A 121 24.55 16.36 -3.03
C TYR A 121 24.47 15.95 -4.50
N GLU A 122 25.49 16.34 -5.27
CA GLU A 122 25.72 15.88 -6.63
C GLU A 122 27.20 15.50 -6.78
N GLY A 123 27.47 14.25 -7.17
CA GLY A 123 28.83 13.73 -7.29
C GLY A 123 28.91 12.22 -7.17
N GLN A 124 30.13 11.71 -6.98
CA GLN A 124 30.36 10.28 -6.80
C GLN A 124 29.99 9.84 -5.38
N ALA A 125 29.26 8.73 -5.29
CA ALA A 125 28.94 8.06 -4.03
C ALA A 125 29.40 6.60 -4.08
N ILE A 126 29.63 6.01 -2.90
CA ILE A 126 29.97 4.60 -2.74
C ILE A 126 28.68 3.81 -2.64
N LYS A 127 28.45 2.93 -3.61
CA LYS A 127 27.34 1.97 -3.59
C LYS A 127 27.80 0.68 -2.92
N ILE A 128 27.17 0.36 -1.80
CA ILE A 128 27.40 -0.88 -1.06
C ILE A 128 26.19 -1.77 -1.32
N GLN A 129 26.40 -2.93 -1.91
CA GLN A 129 25.33 -3.88 -2.22
C GLN A 129 25.67 -5.21 -1.54
N GLU A 130 24.71 -5.78 -0.82
CA GLU A 130 24.89 -7.12 -0.27
C GLU A 130 25.02 -8.14 -1.41
N ASP A 131 26.07 -8.96 -1.34
CA ASP A 131 26.25 -10.04 -2.29
C ASP A 131 25.04 -10.96 -2.25
N SER A 132 24.58 -11.36 -3.44
CA SER A 132 23.38 -12.20 -3.61
C SER A 132 23.51 -13.60 -3.02
N ILE A 133 24.66 -13.92 -2.42
CA ILE A 133 25.07 -15.22 -1.95
C ILE A 133 25.44 -15.07 -0.47
N ASN A 134 24.71 -15.76 0.41
CA ASN A 134 25.11 -15.85 1.82
C ASN A 134 26.55 -16.39 1.94
N GLN A 135 27.28 -16.05 3.01
CA GLN A 135 28.63 -16.57 3.31
C GLN A 135 28.74 -18.12 3.34
N ARG A 136 27.59 -18.81 3.28
CA ARG A 136 27.44 -20.28 3.24
C ARG A 136 27.12 -20.83 1.84
N GLY A 137 27.03 -20.00 0.79
CA GLY A 137 26.88 -20.45 -0.62
C GLY A 137 25.50 -20.98 -1.04
N ASP A 138 24.63 -21.34 -0.10
CA ASP A 138 23.49 -22.22 -0.40
C ASP A 138 22.13 -21.53 -0.59
N ILE A 139 21.99 -20.23 -0.27
CA ILE A 139 20.69 -19.53 -0.32
C ILE A 139 20.86 -18.16 -0.99
N PRO A 140 20.17 -17.89 -2.12
CA PRO A 140 20.12 -16.57 -2.72
C PRO A 140 19.43 -15.58 -1.78
N ILE A 141 20.01 -14.40 -1.57
CA ILE A 141 19.35 -13.33 -0.81
C ILE A 141 18.21 -12.77 -1.65
N VAL A 142 16.98 -12.96 -1.19
CA VAL A 142 15.79 -12.36 -1.79
C VAL A 142 15.71 -10.91 -1.32
N ASN A 143 15.96 -9.97 -2.24
CA ASN A 143 16.05 -8.51 -2.02
C ASN A 143 17.31 -8.06 -1.25
N PRO A 144 18.51 -8.10 -1.87
CA PRO A 144 19.73 -7.59 -1.24
C PRO A 144 19.56 -6.10 -0.91
N SER A 145 19.96 -5.71 0.30
CA SER A 145 19.96 -4.31 0.68
C SER A 145 21.04 -3.56 -0.10
N THR A 146 20.72 -2.35 -0.55
CA THR A 146 21.68 -1.44 -1.19
C THR A 146 21.77 -0.18 -0.35
N VAL A 147 22.99 0.22 0.00
CA VAL A 147 23.26 1.43 0.79
C VAL A 147 24.17 2.33 -0.02
N TYR A 148 23.80 3.59 -0.18
CA TYR A 148 24.69 4.59 -0.73
C TYR A 148 25.32 5.36 0.41
N SER A 149 26.65 5.42 0.42
CA SER A 149 27.42 6.18 1.38
C SER A 149 28.30 7.18 0.67
N LEU A 150 28.39 8.38 1.24
CA LEU A 150 29.34 9.37 0.81
C LEU A 150 29.98 10.04 2.02
N THR A 151 31.25 10.38 1.86
CA THR A 151 32.06 11.06 2.88
C THR A 151 32.90 12.10 2.17
N THR A 152 32.64 13.37 2.45
CA THR A 152 33.46 14.51 2.03
C THR A 152 34.04 15.21 3.26
N GLN A 153 34.77 16.31 3.08
CA GLN A 153 35.30 17.08 4.20
C GLN A 153 34.20 17.69 5.09
N ASP A 154 33.04 18.00 4.49
CA ASP A 154 31.97 18.75 5.15
C ASP A 154 30.73 17.92 5.46
N ILE A 155 30.52 16.81 4.74
CA ILE A 155 29.28 16.02 4.80
C ILE A 155 29.55 14.52 4.80
N THR A 156 28.80 13.79 5.61
CA THR A 156 28.80 12.33 5.64
C THR A 156 27.36 11.85 5.71
N PHE A 157 26.95 11.02 4.75
CA PHE A 157 25.63 10.40 4.74
C PHE A 157 25.74 8.93 4.36
N ALA A 158 24.82 8.12 4.89
CA ALA A 158 24.58 6.75 4.45
C ALA A 158 23.07 6.53 4.41
N LEU A 159 22.53 6.12 3.27
CA LEU A 159 21.10 5.95 3.06
C LEU A 159 20.84 4.56 2.47
N THR A 160 19.94 3.81 3.11
CA THR A 160 19.52 2.50 2.62
C THR A 160 18.40 2.68 1.62
N THR A 161 18.55 2.10 0.43
CA THR A 161 17.50 2.03 -0.58
C THR A 161 16.44 1.02 -0.17
N THR A 162 15.17 1.44 -0.14
CA THR A 162 14.02 0.59 0.18
C THR A 162 13.31 0.09 -1.08
N LYS A 163 13.18 0.94 -2.10
CA LYS A 163 12.44 0.62 -3.33
C LYS A 163 12.91 1.46 -4.50
N ALA A 164 13.06 0.84 -5.68
CA ALA A 164 13.22 1.55 -6.94
C ALA A 164 11.85 1.90 -7.56
N ARG A 165 11.74 3.10 -8.13
CA ARG A 165 10.52 3.57 -8.78
C ARG A 165 10.84 4.32 -10.08
N GLN A 166 10.04 4.09 -11.11
CA GLN A 166 10.08 4.88 -12.33
C GLN A 166 9.30 6.19 -12.15
N LEU A 167 9.96 7.31 -12.40
CA LEU A 167 9.37 8.64 -12.39
C LEU A 167 9.90 9.41 -13.60
N CYS A 168 9.02 9.72 -14.56
CA CYS A 168 9.32 10.58 -15.70
C CYS A 168 10.48 10.08 -16.59
N GLY A 169 10.64 8.75 -16.71
CA GLY A 169 11.72 8.12 -17.46
C GLY A 169 13.01 7.89 -16.65
N TYR A 170 13.05 8.35 -15.40
CA TYR A 170 14.17 8.15 -14.49
C TYR A 170 13.86 7.07 -13.45
N THR A 171 14.88 6.30 -13.08
CA THR A 171 14.80 5.36 -11.96
C THR A 171 15.19 6.11 -10.68
N ILE A 172 14.20 6.44 -9.86
CA ILE A 172 14.39 7.07 -8.55
C ILE A 172 14.41 5.99 -7.48
N LEU A 173 15.39 6.06 -6.60
CA LEU A 173 15.56 5.15 -5.48
C LEU A 173 14.98 5.82 -4.23
N GLN A 174 13.98 5.19 -3.61
CA GLN A 174 13.45 5.61 -2.32
C GLN A 174 14.37 5.13 -1.22
N THR A 175 14.61 5.99 -0.24
CA THR A 175 15.44 5.65 0.92
C THR A 175 14.58 5.29 2.12
N GLU A 176 15.21 4.89 3.22
CA GLU A 176 14.57 4.77 4.54
C GLU A 176 13.97 6.08 5.05
N HIS A 177 14.46 7.23 4.55
CA HIS A 177 13.90 8.54 4.88
C HIS A 177 12.89 8.97 3.79
N PRO A 178 11.62 9.21 4.14
CA PRO A 178 10.53 9.39 3.15
C PRO A 178 10.65 10.66 2.28
N LYS A 179 11.53 11.59 2.64
CA LYS A 179 11.82 12.81 1.86
C LYS A 179 13.14 12.76 1.10
N LEU A 180 14.00 11.77 1.38
CA LEU A 180 15.30 11.66 0.71
C LEU A 180 15.18 10.63 -0.39
N LEU A 181 15.53 11.06 -1.59
CA LEU A 181 15.47 10.27 -2.81
C LEU A 181 16.86 10.30 -3.44
N GLU A 182 17.23 9.18 -4.04
CA GLU A 182 18.50 9.07 -4.77
C GLU A 182 18.19 8.85 -6.25
N TYR A 183 19.10 9.35 -7.08
CA TYR A 183 19.05 9.18 -8.52
C TYR A 183 20.44 8.81 -9.01
N GLU A 184 20.56 7.66 -9.67
CA GLU A 184 21.79 7.25 -10.34
C GLU A 184 21.75 7.75 -11.79
N GLY A 185 22.69 8.63 -12.14
CA GLY A 185 22.92 9.09 -13.51
C GLY A 185 24.32 8.73 -13.98
N CYS A 186 24.49 8.52 -15.29
CA CYS A 186 25.83 8.47 -15.89
C CYS A 186 26.38 9.89 -16.04
N SER A 187 27.64 10.11 -15.65
CA SER A 187 28.30 11.39 -15.92
C SER A 187 28.55 11.54 -17.41
N GLU A 188 28.28 12.73 -17.97
CA GLU A 188 28.51 13.05 -19.38
C GLU A 188 30.00 12.94 -19.79
N ARG A 189 30.92 12.81 -18.82
CA ARG A 189 32.35 12.58 -19.05
C ARG A 189 32.69 11.16 -19.52
N ASP A 190 31.77 10.20 -19.38
CA ASP A 190 32.00 8.80 -19.79
C ASP A 190 31.45 8.47 -21.19
N ILE A 191 30.84 9.45 -21.88
CA ILE A 191 30.23 9.27 -23.21
C ILE A 191 31.18 9.68 -24.35
N LEU A 192 32.29 10.35 -24.01
CA LEU A 192 33.37 10.68 -24.95
C LEU A 192 34.65 9.92 -24.56
N GLY A 193 34.62 8.61 -24.77
CA GLY A 193 35.76 7.70 -24.67
C GLY A 193 35.77 6.73 -25.84
#